data_AF-A0A1X2CZG0-F1
#
_entry.id   AF-A0A1X2CZG0-F1
#
_cell.length_a   1.000
_cell.length_b   1.000
_cell.length_c   1.000
_cell.angle_alpha   90.00
_cell.angle_beta   90.00
_cell.angle_gamma   90.00
#
_symmetry.space_group_name_H-M   'P 1'
#
loop_
_entity.id
_entity.type
_entity.pdbx_description
1 polymer ?
#
loop_
_entity_poly.entity_id
_entity_poly.type
_entity_poly.pdbx_seq_one_letter_code
_entity_poly.pdbx_strand_id
1 'polypeptide(L)'
;MRTLATVATIDPVTGVETVVEYENPAPLKATLLARRRASRELSRRIPGAHGHRAAKAKLTGLDRRRVHLRREAAHQLTTQLAPRALMRIQIGRRLLFLE
;
A
#
# COMPACT_ATOMS: atom_id res chain seq x y z
N MET A 1 -3.78 4.54 -8.25
CA MET A 1 -2.69 4.89 -7.31
C MET A 1 -1.41 4.32 -7.89
N ARG A 2 -0.45 5.19 -8.23
CA ARG A 2 0.81 4.82 -8.91
C ARG A 2 1.96 4.69 -7.90
N THR A 3 2.03 5.62 -6.94
CA THR A 3 3.15 5.71 -5.99
C THR A 3 2.71 5.35 -4.56
N LEU A 4 3.55 4.59 -3.84
CA LEU A 4 3.38 4.23 -2.43
C LEU A 4 3.90 5.34 -1.52
N ALA A 5 5.11 5.82 -1.79
CA ALA A 5 5.79 6.87 -1.03
C ALA A 5 6.80 7.60 -1.93
N THR A 6 7.09 8.86 -1.58
CA THR A 6 8.18 9.63 -2.16
C THR A 6 9.13 9.98 -1.03
N VAL A 7 10.39 9.59 -1.14
CA VAL A 7 11.39 9.80 -0.10
C VAL A 7 12.38 10.83 -0.59
N ALA A 8 12.53 11.92 0.14
CA ALA A 8 13.56 12.93 -0.09
C ALA A 8 14.66 12.74 0.97
N THR A 9 15.87 12.50 0.49
CA THR A 9 17.08 12.34 1.31
C THR A 9 17.97 13.53 1.11
N ILE A 10 18.47 14.13 2.17
CA ILE A 10 19.52 15.14 2.08
C ILE A 10 20.77 14.55 2.71
N ASP A 11 21.87 14.52 1.98
CA ASP A 11 23.17 14.17 2.55
C ASP A 11 23.64 15.32 3.45
N PRO A 12 23.87 15.11 4.76
CA PRO A 12 24.27 16.16 5.68
C PRO A 12 25.68 16.70 5.41
N VAL A 13 26.53 15.95 4.68
CA VAL A 13 27.92 16.34 4.39
C VAL A 13 28.01 17.12 3.08
N THR A 14 27.29 16.69 2.04
CA THR A 14 27.36 17.29 0.70
C THR A 14 26.20 18.23 0.38
N GLY A 15 25.13 18.21 1.18
CA GLY A 15 23.91 18.98 0.95
C GLY A 15 23.09 18.52 -0.27
N VAL A 16 23.47 17.40 -0.90
CA VAL A 16 22.80 16.89 -2.10
C VAL A 16 21.47 16.25 -1.72
N GLU A 17 20.39 16.70 -2.35
CA GLU A 17 19.07 16.10 -2.23
C GLU A 17 18.89 14.98 -3.26
N THR A 18 18.54 13.78 -2.82
CA THR A 18 18.10 12.69 -3.69
C THR A 18 16.65 12.33 -3.40
N VAL A 19 15.82 12.33 -4.45
CA VAL A 19 14.41 11.97 -4.37
C VAL A 19 14.20 10.60 -5.01
N VAL A 20 13.64 9.66 -4.25
CA VAL A 20 13.32 8.31 -4.71
C VAL A 20 11.82 8.08 -4.60
N GLU A 21 11.19 7.71 -5.72
CA GLU A 21 9.80 7.28 -5.74
C GLU A 21 9.71 5.76 -5.55
N TYR A 22 8.91 5.35 -4.57
CA TYR A 22 8.59 3.95 -4.32
C TYR A 22 7.23 3.65 -4.93
N GLU A 23 7.20 2.76 -5.92
CA GLU A 23 5.96 2.32 -6.55
C GLU A 23 5.10 1.47 -5.59
N ASN A 24 3.78 1.45 -5.84
CA ASN A 24 2.93 0.48 -5.14
C ASN A 24 3.29 -0.95 -5.55
N PRO A 25 3.35 -1.90 -4.61
CA PRO A 25 3.73 -3.27 -4.92
C PRO A 25 2.76 -3.86 -5.95
N ALA A 26 3.29 -4.50 -6.99
CA ALA A 26 2.47 -5.11 -8.05
C ALA A 26 1.35 -6.05 -7.53
N PRO A 27 1.57 -6.87 -6.47
CA PRO A 27 0.51 -7.66 -5.84
C PRO A 27 -0.69 -6.87 -5.35
N LEU A 28 -0.51 -5.60 -4.93
CA LEU A 28 -1.59 -4.74 -4.48
C LEU A 28 -2.51 -4.37 -5.64
N LYS A 29 -1.95 -4.06 -6.82
CA LYS A 29 -2.76 -3.74 -8.02
C LYS A 29 -3.61 -4.92 -8.44
N ALA A 30 -3.03 -6.12 -8.47
CA ALA A 30 -3.77 -7.35 -8.76
C ALA A 30 -4.89 -7.61 -7.74
N THR A 31 -4.59 -7.42 -6.45
CA THR A 31 -5.57 -7.57 -5.36
C THR A 31 -6.73 -6.59 -5.49
N LEU A 32 -6.47 -5.33 -5.85
CA LEU A 32 -7.51 -4.32 -6.05
C LEU A 32 -8.41 -4.63 -7.26
N LEU A 33 -7.85 -5.15 -8.36
CA LEU A 33 -8.62 -5.59 -9.51
C LEU A 33 -9.51 -6.80 -9.16
N ALA A 34 -8.96 -7.79 -8.45
CA ALA A 34 -9.70 -8.94 -7.96
C ALA A 34 -10.83 -8.52 -7.02
N ARG A 35 -10.58 -7.56 -6.11
CA ARG A 35 -11.58 -6.99 -5.21
C ARG A 35 -12.72 -6.35 -5.99
N ARG A 36 -12.42 -5.51 -6.99
CA ARG A 36 -13.43 -4.86 -7.83
C ARG A 36 -14.32 -5.88 -8.55
N ARG A 37 -13.73 -6.97 -9.05
CA ARG A 37 -14.48 -8.07 -9.68
C ARG A 37 -15.39 -8.77 -8.65
N ALA A 38 -14.85 -9.11 -7.47
CA ALA A 38 -15.61 -9.76 -6.40
C ALA A 38 -16.77 -8.88 -5.88
N SER A 39 -16.60 -7.56 -5.80
CA SER A 39 -17.68 -6.63 -5.43
C SER A 39 -18.82 -6.65 -6.46
N ARG A 40 -18.49 -6.66 -7.75
CA ARG A 40 -19.49 -6.77 -8.83
C ARG A 40 -20.21 -8.12 -8.78
N GLU A 41 -19.47 -9.19 -8.56
CA GLU A 41 -20.00 -10.54 -8.39
C GLU A 41 -20.98 -10.61 -7.21
N LEU A 42 -20.62 -10.01 -6.06
CA LEU A 42 -21.48 -9.93 -4.88
C LEU A 42 -22.78 -9.16 -5.15
N SER A 43 -22.70 -8.01 -5.85
CA SER A 43 -23.87 -7.17 -6.15
C SER A 43 -24.90 -7.85 -7.05
N ARG A 44 -24.49 -8.83 -7.86
CA ARG A 44 -25.38 -9.59 -8.76
C ARG A 44 -26.01 -10.80 -8.09
N ARG A 45 -25.65 -11.11 -6.84
CA ARG A 45 -26.09 -12.33 -6.13
C ARG A 45 -27.12 -12.00 -5.06
N ILE A 46 -28.14 -12.85 -5.00
CA ILE A 46 -29.21 -12.76 -4.00
C ILE A 46 -28.62 -12.86 -2.59
N PRO A 47 -28.83 -11.86 -1.72
CA PRO A 47 -28.40 -11.92 -0.33
C PRO A 47 -28.85 -13.21 0.36
N GLY A 48 -27.96 -13.80 1.16
CA GLY A 48 -28.26 -15.03 1.93
C GLY A 48 -28.01 -16.34 1.18
N ALA A 49 -28.03 -16.34 -0.16
CA ALA A 49 -27.72 -17.53 -0.96
C ALA A 49 -26.25 -17.98 -0.81
N HIS A 50 -25.98 -19.27 -1.06
CA HIS A 50 -24.63 -19.83 -0.97
C HIS A 50 -23.60 -19.06 -1.80
N GLY A 51 -23.93 -18.73 -3.05
CA GLY A 51 -23.07 -17.92 -3.91
C GLY A 51 -22.78 -16.53 -3.32
N HIS A 52 -23.76 -15.90 -2.67
CA HIS A 52 -23.57 -14.59 -2.04
C HIS A 52 -22.60 -14.68 -0.86
N ARG A 53 -22.76 -15.70 -0.01
CA ARG A 53 -21.84 -15.96 1.12
C ARG A 53 -20.42 -16.21 0.62
N ALA A 54 -20.24 -16.99 -0.45
CA ALA A 54 -18.94 -17.25 -1.05
C ALA A 54 -18.29 -15.98 -1.63
N ALA A 55 -19.03 -15.14 -2.36
CA ALA A 55 -18.52 -13.85 -2.85
C ALA A 55 -18.13 -12.92 -1.70
N LYS A 56 -18.93 -12.87 -0.62
CA LYS A 56 -18.65 -12.06 0.56
C LYS A 56 -17.37 -12.54 1.26
N ALA A 57 -17.20 -13.85 1.45
CA ALA A 57 -15.99 -14.43 2.01
C ALA A 57 -14.74 -14.10 1.18
N LYS A 58 -14.84 -14.22 -0.15
CA LYS A 58 -13.77 -13.84 -1.09
C LYS A 58 -13.41 -12.36 -0.97
N LEU A 59 -14.40 -11.47 -0.88
CA LEU A 59 -14.18 -10.04 -0.70
C LEU A 59 -13.44 -9.74 0.62
N THR A 60 -13.86 -10.35 1.73
CA THR A 60 -13.19 -10.23 3.04
C THR A 60 -11.74 -10.74 2.98
N GLY A 61 -11.49 -11.86 2.30
CA GLY A 61 -10.13 -12.39 2.12
C GLY A 61 -9.22 -11.41 1.36
N LEU A 62 -9.75 -10.79 0.30
CA LEU A 62 -9.03 -9.78 -0.49
C LEU A 62 -8.75 -8.50 0.31
N ASP A 63 -9.69 -8.07 1.15
CA ASP A 63 -9.50 -6.91 2.03
C ASP A 63 -8.40 -7.15 3.07
N ARG A 64 -8.34 -8.35 3.67
CA ARG A 64 -7.24 -8.74 4.57
C ARG A 64 -5.90 -8.76 3.85
N ARG A 65 -5.84 -9.35 2.65
CA ARG A 65 -4.61 -9.39 1.84
C ARG A 65 -4.12 -7.98 1.50
N ARG A 66 -5.03 -7.06 1.17
CA ARG A 66 -4.71 -5.66 0.89
C ARG A 66 -4.04 -4.98 2.08
N VAL A 67 -4.57 -5.15 3.30
CA VAL A 67 -3.99 -4.54 4.51
C VAL A 67 -2.60 -5.13 4.77
N HIS A 68 -2.45 -6.45 4.65
CA HIS A 68 -1.16 -7.12 4.83
C HIS A 68 -0.10 -6.59 3.85
N LEU A 69 -0.41 -6.51 2.55
CA LEU A 69 0.51 -5.97 1.54
C LEU A 69 0.92 -4.53 1.82
N ARG A 70 0.01 -3.69 2.33
CA ARG A 70 0.34 -2.30 2.69
C ARG A 70 1.23 -2.23 3.93
N ARG A 71 0.97 -3.08 4.93
CA ARG A 71 1.80 -3.16 6.15
C ARG A 71 3.21 -3.64 5.81
N GLU A 72 3.33 -4.68 5.00
CA GLU A 72 4.61 -5.23 4.55
C GLU A 72 5.42 -4.20 3.77
N ALA A 73 4.80 -3.51 2.81
CA ALA A 73 5.46 -2.47 2.03
C ALA A 73 5.92 -1.29 2.91
N ALA A 74 5.12 -0.87 3.88
CA ALA A 74 5.52 0.16 4.84
C ALA A 74 6.68 -0.32 5.72
N HIS A 75 6.66 -1.57 6.20
CA HIS A 75 7.75 -2.13 7.00
C HIS A 75 9.06 -2.19 6.22
N GLN A 76 9.03 -2.68 4.98
CA GLN A 76 10.19 -2.71 4.10
C GLN A 76 10.76 -1.30 3.87
N LEU A 77 9.88 -0.32 3.64
CA LEU A 77 10.28 1.08 3.49
C LEU A 77 10.97 1.58 4.76
N THR A 78 10.37 1.40 5.94
CA THR A 78 10.96 1.83 7.20
C THR A 78 12.30 1.13 7.47
N THR A 79 12.43 -0.17 7.21
CA THR A 79 13.70 -0.90 7.38
C THR A 79 14.80 -0.39 6.45
N GLN A 80 14.47 -0.04 5.20
CA GLN A 80 15.46 0.53 4.26
C GLN A 80 15.91 1.94 4.66
N LEU A 81 15.06 2.69 5.36
CA LEU A 81 15.32 4.09 5.72
C LEU A 81 15.89 4.26 7.13
N ALA A 82 15.66 3.33 8.05
CA ALA A 82 16.18 3.38 9.42
C ALA A 82 17.71 3.60 9.53
N PRO A 83 18.55 3.04 8.64
CA PRO A 83 20.00 3.31 8.67
C PRO A 83 20.39 4.74 8.24
N ARG A 84 19.48 5.53 7.68
CA ARG A 84 19.74 6.82 7.01
C ARG A 84 19.10 7.99 7.77
N ALA A 85 19.09 7.93 9.10
CA ALA A 85 18.26 8.67 10.05
C ALA A 85 18.18 10.22 9.99
N LEU A 86 18.70 10.88 8.95
CA LEU A 86 18.51 12.31 8.69
C LEU A 86 17.70 12.50 7.39
N MET A 87 16.44 12.06 7.37
CA MET A 87 15.60 12.10 6.16
C MET A 87 14.20 12.67 6.38
N ARG A 88 13.70 13.36 5.35
CA ARG A 88 12.33 13.86 5.27
C ARG A 88 11.47 12.90 4.46
N ILE A 89 10.59 12.16 5.13
CA ILE A 89 9.77 11.11 4.49
C ILE A 89 8.35 11.64 4.21
N GLN A 90 7.93 11.59 2.95
CA GLN A 90 6.57 11.97 2.53
C GLN A 90 5.76 10.74 2.09
N ILE A 91 4.82 10.31 2.93
CA ILE A 91 3.91 9.20 2.63
C ILE A 91 2.55 9.78 2.23
N GLY A 92 2.31 9.90 0.92
CA GLY A 92 1.07 10.49 0.39
C GLY A 92 0.98 12.00 0.67
N ARG A 93 -0.10 12.46 1.30
CA ARG A 93 -0.30 13.87 1.71
C ARG A 93 0.18 14.19 3.13
N ARG A 94 0.73 13.21 3.84
CA ARG A 94 1.14 13.36 5.24
C ARG A 94 2.66 13.45 5.30
N LEU A 95 3.19 14.61 5.69
CA LEU A 95 4.59 14.77 6.07
C LEU A 95 4.81 14.12 7.43
N LEU A 96 5.83 13.27 7.54
CA LEU A 96 6.38 12.86 8.82
C LEU A 96 7.82 13.39 8.85
N PHE A 97 8.02 14.43 9.66
CA PHE A 97 9.35 14.82 10.12
C PHE A 97 9.74 13.85 11.25
N LEU A 98 10.93 13.27 11.16
CA LEU A 98 11.61 12.65 12.30
C LEU A 98 12.78 13.59 12.59
N GLU A 99 12.67 14.35 13.68
CA GLU A 99 13.79 15.07 14.28
C GLU A 99 14.70 14.12 15.05
#